data_AF-A0A7S2B3I9-F1
#
_entry.id   AF-A0A7S2B3I9-F1
#
_cell.length_a   1.000
_cell.length_b   1.000
_cell.length_c   1.000
_cell.angle_alpha   90.00
_cell.angle_beta   90.00
_cell.angle_gamma   90.00
#
_symmetry.space_group_name_H-M   'P 1'
#
loop_
_entity.id
_entity.type
_entity.pdbx_description
1 polymer ?
#
loop_
_entity_poly.entity_id
_entity_poly.type
_entity_poly.pdbx_seq_one_letter_code
_entity_poly.pdbx_strand_id
1 'polypeptide(L)'
;MELDEVTATAKAVDEAGQEAKTKMKACTDFILSKGQEMKSPDLPGATQNASKETLQKLLQRINECTRGTEATMATSRESRERNIRKGEARKKKAAIEATFDKYDGDKDGVLSKIEIKKYAKGEFEFPISNTAMEDIFKVLVDEGEKGVKKDQFQRLKYAIGIAREKVKDAERKAAREAREKELARLKSELEEQIKDADNSVGAAKELVDKTEEMANPIASKGKAMASAEMIKLADEVAEAVKEAKEKSGEAKKEVAELSEGVDKDLKGYVLFEIRKLEEKMSKFDARLTRASNLATRFRDEAKIKESDELYALEKRAIDMIKNHKKVNKLSNEEMFADIDTGKDGKIDESEFLAFFKRCEKLPQKEAKEGEAEPAEEPELTEADLSKAFKSLDDDDEDSIAKDRFVNVIRVFMKVIKDTVITSGISIKESKTLRRLDLGEVVEILEGPVKEDTVEVLRVKAKVMKDDVEGWITMAGNQGTVFLEDGGHLFKVVKDTILTESFELDGGGSKDATRKLKDNTRKLKVGEIVEVREWARKEEKSGLMRMKCKAKSDGMTGWVTTLGNQGTVYMEVV
;
A
#
# COMPACT_ATOMS: atom_id res chain seq x y z
N MET A 1 48.59 34.03 -68.50
CA MET A 1 48.87 32.60 -68.37
C MET A 1 47.69 32.02 -67.64
N GLU A 2 46.90 31.23 -68.34
CA GLU A 2 45.77 30.53 -67.75
C GLU A 2 46.28 29.55 -66.68
N LEU A 3 45.44 29.26 -65.68
CA LEU A 3 45.78 28.35 -64.57
C LEU A 3 46.30 26.98 -65.09
N ASP A 4 45.76 26.55 -66.22
CA ASP A 4 46.12 25.31 -66.91
C ASP A 4 47.52 25.38 -67.53
N GLU A 5 47.89 26.53 -68.11
CA GLU A 5 49.22 26.77 -68.69
C GLU A 5 50.32 26.83 -67.61
N VAL A 6 50.04 27.45 -66.45
CA VAL A 6 50.97 27.48 -65.30
C VAL A 6 51.22 26.06 -64.78
N THR A 7 50.17 25.26 -64.69
CA THR A 7 50.24 23.88 -64.19
C THR A 7 50.98 22.98 -65.19
N ALA A 8 50.72 23.13 -66.48
CA ALA A 8 51.42 22.39 -67.54
C ALA A 8 52.92 22.73 -67.59
N THR A 9 53.28 24.01 -67.48
CA THR A 9 54.69 24.45 -67.50
C THR A 9 55.48 23.94 -66.30
N ALA A 10 54.89 24.01 -65.09
CA ALA A 10 55.53 23.48 -63.89
C ALA A 10 55.74 21.96 -63.96
N LYS A 11 54.77 21.24 -64.53
CA LYS A 11 54.87 19.78 -64.76
C LYS A 11 56.04 19.45 -65.69
N ALA A 12 56.19 20.18 -66.80
CA ALA A 12 57.31 19.98 -67.73
C ALA A 12 58.68 20.21 -67.06
N VAL A 13 58.80 21.21 -66.17
CA VAL A 13 60.03 21.45 -65.39
C VAL A 13 60.29 20.32 -64.37
N ASP A 14 59.24 19.82 -63.70
CA ASP A 14 59.38 18.68 -62.80
C ASP A 14 59.83 17.41 -63.56
N GLU A 15 59.25 17.13 -64.74
CA GLU A 15 59.62 15.99 -65.60
C GLU A 15 61.08 16.09 -66.07
N ALA A 16 61.50 17.23 -66.62
CA ALA A 16 62.88 17.46 -67.05
C ALA A 16 63.87 17.41 -65.86
N GLY A 17 63.46 17.91 -64.69
CA GLY A 17 64.25 17.84 -63.47
C GLY A 17 64.47 16.40 -62.97
N GLN A 18 63.45 15.55 -63.05
CA GLN A 18 63.58 14.12 -62.71
C GLN A 18 64.49 13.37 -63.70
N GLU A 19 64.41 13.69 -64.99
CA GLU A 19 65.31 13.14 -66.00
C GLU A 19 66.77 13.54 -65.73
N ALA A 20 67.02 14.82 -65.42
CA ALA A 20 68.34 15.31 -65.05
C ALA A 20 68.88 14.64 -63.78
N LYS A 21 68.07 14.48 -62.74
CA LYS A 21 68.43 13.74 -61.51
C LYS A 21 68.81 12.30 -61.81
N THR A 22 68.06 11.63 -62.69
CA THR A 22 68.33 10.25 -63.11
C THR A 22 69.69 10.13 -63.80
N LYS A 23 69.99 11.06 -64.73
CA LYS A 23 71.30 11.10 -65.42
C LYS A 23 72.46 11.40 -64.46
N MET A 24 72.29 12.36 -63.55
CA MET A 24 73.32 12.70 -62.55
C MET A 24 73.59 11.55 -61.57
N LYS A 25 72.53 10.82 -61.18
CA LYS A 25 72.68 9.59 -60.40
C LYS A 25 73.46 8.53 -61.18
N ALA A 26 73.14 8.29 -62.44
CA ALA A 26 73.89 7.34 -63.28
C ALA A 26 75.38 7.71 -63.39
N CYS A 27 75.70 9.00 -63.59
CA CYS A 27 77.08 9.49 -63.56
C CYS A 27 77.76 9.28 -62.20
N THR A 28 77.03 9.52 -61.10
CA THR A 28 77.54 9.31 -59.73
C THR A 28 77.85 7.84 -59.47
N ASP A 29 76.90 6.96 -59.77
CA ASP A 29 77.01 5.51 -59.59
C ASP A 29 78.16 4.93 -60.44
N PHE A 30 78.35 5.45 -61.66
CA PHE A 30 79.47 5.07 -62.53
C PHE A 30 80.83 5.46 -61.91
N ILE A 31 80.97 6.68 -61.39
CA ILE A 31 82.21 7.11 -60.73
C ILE A 31 82.46 6.31 -59.44
N LEU A 32 81.43 6.03 -58.65
CA LEU A 32 81.57 5.24 -57.42
C LEU A 32 82.00 3.80 -57.68
N SER A 33 81.43 3.16 -58.72
CA SER A 33 81.71 1.76 -59.05
C SER A 33 83.04 1.56 -59.79
N LYS A 34 83.40 2.48 -60.70
CA LYS A 34 84.57 2.32 -61.59
C LYS A 34 85.73 3.29 -61.30
N GLY A 35 85.56 4.24 -60.39
CA GLY A 35 86.55 5.28 -60.13
C GLY A 35 87.88 4.78 -59.56
N GLN A 36 87.92 3.62 -58.90
CA GLN A 36 89.19 3.01 -58.45
C GLN A 36 89.97 2.38 -59.61
N GLU A 37 89.27 1.74 -60.55
CA GLU A 37 89.86 1.15 -61.78
C GLU A 37 90.40 2.25 -62.72
N MET A 38 89.85 3.46 -62.65
CA MET A 38 90.26 4.62 -63.47
C MET A 38 91.49 5.36 -62.94
N LYS A 39 92.06 4.95 -61.79
CA LYS A 39 93.28 5.56 -61.25
C LYS A 39 94.51 4.97 -61.95
N SER A 40 95.23 5.81 -62.67
CA SER A 40 96.50 5.45 -63.33
C SER A 40 97.61 5.17 -62.29
N PRO A 41 98.40 4.10 -62.41
CA PRO A 41 99.61 3.91 -61.61
C PRO A 41 100.62 5.05 -61.81
N ASP A 42 101.26 5.52 -60.74
CA ASP A 42 102.27 6.59 -60.80
C ASP A 42 103.52 6.10 -61.57
N LEU A 43 103.60 6.42 -62.86
CA LEU A 43 104.75 6.14 -63.72
C LEU A 43 105.85 7.19 -63.52
N PRO A 44 107.15 6.81 -63.43
CA PRO A 44 108.25 7.77 -63.28
C PRO A 44 108.30 8.76 -64.45
N GLY A 45 108.11 10.05 -64.17
CA GLY A 45 108.10 11.13 -65.17
C GLY A 45 106.70 11.67 -65.54
N ALA A 46 105.61 11.05 -65.10
CA ALA A 46 104.26 11.59 -65.23
C ALA A 46 103.85 12.37 -63.97
N THR A 47 103.01 13.39 -64.11
CA THR A 47 102.49 14.19 -62.99
C THR A 47 101.70 13.28 -62.04
N GLN A 48 102.21 13.06 -60.82
CA GLN A 48 101.53 12.24 -59.80
C GLN A 48 100.10 12.75 -59.55
N ASN A 49 99.14 11.82 -59.33
CA ASN A 49 97.72 12.11 -58.99
C ASN A 49 96.81 12.78 -60.05
N ALA A 50 97.21 12.95 -61.32
CA ALA A 50 96.38 13.65 -62.32
C ALA A 50 94.96 13.04 -62.52
N SER A 51 94.83 11.71 -62.58
CA SER A 51 93.55 11.00 -62.74
C SER A 51 92.60 11.19 -61.54
N LYS A 52 93.16 11.30 -60.32
CA LYS A 52 92.40 11.57 -59.09
C LYS A 52 91.81 12.98 -59.10
N GLU A 53 92.58 13.97 -59.56
CA GLU A 53 92.11 15.35 -59.67
C GLU A 53 91.00 15.50 -60.70
N THR A 54 91.11 14.83 -61.86
CA THR A 54 90.05 14.82 -62.88
C THR A 54 88.75 14.18 -62.35
N LEU A 55 88.83 13.05 -61.65
CA LEU A 55 87.67 12.38 -61.08
C LEU A 55 86.97 13.25 -60.03
N GLN A 56 87.75 13.97 -59.20
CA GLN A 56 87.23 14.93 -58.23
C GLN A 56 86.51 16.10 -58.91
N LYS A 57 87.05 16.65 -60.01
CA LYS A 57 86.40 17.70 -60.81
C LYS A 57 85.08 17.21 -61.44
N LEU A 58 85.01 15.95 -61.88
CA LEU A 58 83.78 15.36 -62.41
C LEU A 58 82.72 15.18 -61.33
N LEU A 59 83.08 14.69 -60.13
CA LEU A 59 82.16 14.61 -58.99
C LEU A 59 81.67 15.99 -58.56
N GLN A 60 82.55 17.00 -58.54
CA GLN A 60 82.16 18.37 -58.28
C GLN A 60 81.13 18.87 -59.29
N ARG A 61 81.37 18.64 -60.59
CA ARG A 61 80.44 19.02 -61.66
C ARG A 61 79.09 18.31 -61.53
N ILE A 62 79.06 17.03 -61.17
CA ILE A 62 77.82 16.29 -60.94
C ILE A 62 77.04 16.86 -59.74
N ASN A 63 77.73 17.21 -58.66
CA ASN A 63 77.12 17.85 -57.49
C ASN A 63 76.57 19.24 -57.82
N GLU A 64 77.30 20.03 -58.60
CA GLU A 64 76.84 21.33 -59.09
C GLU A 64 75.59 21.20 -59.97
N CYS A 65 75.58 20.25 -60.91
CA CYS A 65 74.41 19.95 -61.73
C CYS A 65 73.21 19.49 -60.87
N THR A 66 73.44 18.61 -59.90
CA THR A 66 72.38 18.10 -59.00
C THR A 66 71.76 19.25 -58.18
N ARG A 67 72.59 20.10 -57.56
CA ARG A 67 72.13 21.27 -56.82
C ARG A 67 71.40 22.27 -57.71
N GLY A 68 71.89 22.51 -58.92
CA GLY A 68 71.26 23.39 -59.90
C GLY A 68 69.88 22.91 -60.34
N THR A 69 69.74 21.60 -60.60
CA THR A 69 68.45 20.95 -60.90
C THR A 69 67.48 21.07 -59.73
N GLU A 70 67.92 20.77 -58.50
CA GLU A 70 67.07 20.87 -57.31
C GLU A 70 66.61 22.30 -57.03
N ALA A 71 67.51 23.27 -57.14
CA ALA A 71 67.16 24.68 -56.98
C ALA A 71 66.12 25.12 -58.01
N THR A 72 66.27 24.71 -59.28
CA THR A 72 65.33 25.06 -60.35
C THR A 72 63.96 24.43 -60.15
N MET A 73 63.91 23.14 -59.74
CA MET A 73 62.66 22.47 -59.39
C MET A 73 61.96 23.15 -58.20
N ALA A 74 62.71 23.56 -57.17
CA ALA A 74 62.16 24.28 -56.02
C ALA A 74 61.56 25.64 -56.42
N THR A 75 62.30 26.45 -57.21
CA THR A 75 61.80 27.74 -57.71
C THR A 75 60.56 27.60 -58.60
N SER A 76 60.49 26.53 -59.41
CA SER A 76 59.32 26.21 -60.24
C SER A 76 58.09 25.92 -59.37
N ARG A 77 58.23 25.11 -58.31
CA ARG A 77 57.15 24.80 -57.37
C ARG A 77 56.63 26.05 -56.67
N GLU A 78 57.51 26.88 -56.12
CA GLU A 78 57.11 28.14 -55.47
C GLU A 78 56.39 29.09 -56.44
N SER A 79 56.89 29.20 -57.66
CA SER A 79 56.28 30.03 -58.71
C SER A 79 54.91 29.50 -59.12
N ARG A 80 54.75 28.17 -59.24
CA ARG A 80 53.47 27.51 -59.51
C ARG A 80 52.45 27.85 -58.43
N GLU A 81 52.76 27.61 -57.15
CA GLU A 81 51.85 27.88 -56.04
C GLU A 81 51.42 29.35 -56.00
N ARG A 82 52.38 30.28 -56.15
CA ARG A 82 52.11 31.72 -56.18
C ARG A 82 51.17 32.10 -57.32
N ASN A 83 51.39 31.56 -58.52
CA ASN A 83 50.60 31.87 -59.71
C ASN A 83 49.21 31.23 -59.67
N ILE A 84 49.07 30.02 -59.13
CA ILE A 84 47.76 29.39 -58.88
C ILE A 84 46.94 30.26 -57.93
N ARG A 85 47.50 30.65 -56.77
CA ARG A 85 46.81 31.53 -55.80
C ARG A 85 46.39 32.86 -56.43
N LYS A 86 47.26 33.47 -57.25
CA LYS A 86 46.93 34.71 -57.99
C LYS A 86 45.82 34.48 -59.02
N GLY A 87 45.84 33.37 -59.75
CA GLY A 87 44.82 33.01 -60.73
C GLY A 87 43.44 32.82 -60.10
N GLU A 88 43.37 32.08 -59.00
CA GLU A 88 42.13 31.89 -58.24
C GLU A 88 41.60 33.19 -57.64
N ALA A 89 42.48 34.04 -57.10
CA ALA A 89 42.10 35.36 -56.59
C ALA A 89 41.53 36.25 -57.71
N ARG A 90 42.11 36.21 -58.92
CA ARG A 90 41.58 36.92 -60.09
C ARG A 90 40.20 36.40 -60.51
N LYS A 91 40.00 35.08 -60.55
CA LYS A 91 38.68 34.48 -60.84
C LYS A 91 37.63 34.93 -59.83
N LYS A 92 37.95 34.89 -58.53
CA LYS A 92 37.06 35.37 -57.45
C LYS A 92 36.78 36.87 -57.57
N LYS A 93 37.80 37.68 -57.84
CA LYS A 93 37.65 39.13 -58.05
C LYS A 93 36.74 39.40 -59.25
N ALA A 94 36.98 38.77 -60.40
CA ALA A 94 36.15 38.93 -61.60
C ALA A 94 34.68 38.55 -61.35
N ALA A 95 34.42 37.48 -60.58
CA ALA A 95 33.06 37.11 -60.20
C ALA A 95 32.38 38.17 -59.30
N ILE A 96 33.10 38.72 -58.32
CA ILE A 96 32.61 39.81 -57.47
C ILE A 96 32.31 41.06 -58.30
N GLU A 97 33.21 41.42 -59.22
CA GLU A 97 33.06 42.56 -60.11
C GLU A 97 31.88 42.37 -61.07
N ALA A 98 31.67 41.16 -61.61
CA ALA A 98 30.51 40.85 -62.44
C ALA A 98 29.19 40.97 -61.68
N THR A 99 29.17 40.60 -60.39
CA THR A 99 27.98 40.84 -59.54
C THR A 99 27.78 42.34 -59.30
N PHE A 100 28.83 43.13 -59.08
CA PHE A 100 28.71 44.59 -58.97
C PHE A 100 28.11 45.18 -60.26
N ASP A 101 28.67 44.84 -61.41
CA ASP A 101 28.27 45.36 -62.72
C ASP A 101 26.84 44.92 -63.10
N LYS A 102 26.36 43.79 -62.58
CA LYS A 102 24.96 43.33 -62.74
C LYS A 102 23.96 44.28 -62.06
N TYR A 103 24.35 44.92 -60.96
CA TYR A 103 23.46 45.75 -60.14
C TYR A 103 23.72 47.25 -60.28
N ASP A 104 24.86 47.67 -60.84
CA ASP A 104 25.16 49.02 -61.31
C ASP A 104 24.43 49.28 -62.65
N GLY A 105 23.20 49.79 -62.54
CA GLY A 105 22.26 49.88 -63.67
C GLY A 105 22.52 51.09 -64.56
N ASP A 106 23.04 52.17 -64.00
CA ASP A 106 23.42 53.39 -64.74
C ASP A 106 24.90 53.40 -65.16
N LYS A 107 25.69 52.42 -64.70
CA LYS A 107 27.10 52.22 -65.03
C LYS A 107 27.97 53.40 -64.58
N ASP A 108 27.58 54.06 -63.50
CA ASP A 108 28.32 55.19 -62.93
C ASP A 108 29.52 54.73 -62.07
N GLY A 109 29.65 53.42 -61.84
CA GLY A 109 30.75 52.83 -61.06
C GLY A 109 30.53 52.86 -59.55
N VAL A 110 29.35 53.27 -59.08
CA VAL A 110 28.92 53.22 -57.69
C VAL A 110 27.53 52.59 -57.57
N LEU A 111 27.21 51.99 -56.41
CA LEU A 111 25.86 51.49 -56.16
C LEU A 111 25.08 52.51 -55.33
N SER A 112 24.04 53.08 -55.93
CA SER A 112 23.09 53.97 -55.27
C SER A 112 22.20 53.22 -54.26
N LYS A 113 21.47 53.95 -53.40
CA LYS A 113 20.51 53.33 -52.45
C LYS A 113 19.49 52.41 -53.13
N ILE A 114 19.04 52.77 -54.34
CA ILE A 114 18.05 51.99 -55.10
C ILE A 114 18.67 50.69 -55.60
N GLU A 115 19.89 50.73 -56.08
CA GLU A 115 20.62 49.57 -56.60
C GLU A 115 21.05 48.63 -55.47
N ILE A 116 21.46 49.18 -54.32
CA ILE A 116 21.72 48.37 -53.12
C ILE A 116 20.46 47.63 -52.67
N LYS A 117 19.27 48.26 -52.73
CA LYS A 117 17.99 47.58 -52.45
C LYS A 117 17.71 46.45 -53.45
N LYS A 118 17.99 46.64 -54.74
CA LYS A 118 17.85 45.60 -55.77
C LYS A 118 18.84 44.45 -55.57
N TYR A 119 20.11 44.76 -55.29
CA TYR A 119 21.16 43.79 -54.97
C TYR A 119 20.77 42.94 -53.77
N ALA A 120 20.36 43.58 -52.67
CA ALA A 120 19.99 42.88 -51.45
C ALA A 120 18.75 41.99 -51.61
N LYS A 121 17.74 42.46 -52.34
CA LYS A 121 16.56 41.67 -52.66
C LYS A 121 16.87 40.53 -53.64
N GLY A 122 17.70 40.77 -54.64
CA GLY A 122 18.00 39.80 -55.69
C GLY A 122 18.95 38.69 -55.26
N GLU A 123 19.96 39.01 -54.45
CA GLU A 123 21.00 38.05 -54.04
C GLU A 123 20.73 37.42 -52.66
N PHE A 124 19.94 38.09 -51.80
CA PHE A 124 19.72 37.65 -50.42
C PHE A 124 18.25 37.60 -50.00
N GLU A 125 17.32 37.87 -50.92
CA GLU A 125 15.87 37.98 -50.65
C GLU A 125 15.54 38.93 -49.50
N PHE A 126 16.40 39.93 -49.27
CA PHE A 126 16.33 40.80 -48.11
C PHE A 126 15.90 42.22 -48.49
N PRO A 127 14.68 42.65 -48.10
CA PRO A 127 14.26 44.04 -48.26
C PRO A 127 14.93 44.91 -47.18
N ILE A 128 15.97 45.65 -47.55
CA ILE A 128 16.68 46.53 -46.61
C ILE A 128 15.76 47.69 -46.16
N SER A 129 15.62 47.86 -44.84
CA SER A 129 14.90 48.99 -44.25
C SER A 129 15.65 50.31 -44.46
N ASN A 130 14.95 51.44 -44.43
CA ASN A 130 15.59 52.76 -44.63
C ASN A 130 16.65 53.04 -43.55
N THR A 131 16.39 52.66 -42.29
CA THR A 131 17.35 52.79 -41.18
C THR A 131 18.61 51.95 -41.41
N ALA A 132 18.48 50.70 -41.82
CA ALA A 132 19.65 49.86 -42.13
C ALA A 132 20.42 50.38 -43.34
N MET A 133 19.73 50.97 -44.33
CA MET A 133 20.37 51.61 -45.48
C MET A 133 21.19 52.84 -45.07
N GLU A 134 20.68 53.66 -44.14
CA GLU A 134 21.40 54.82 -43.60
C GLU A 134 22.66 54.40 -42.82
N ASP A 135 22.57 53.36 -42.00
CA ASP A 135 23.72 52.80 -41.29
C ASP A 135 24.79 52.28 -42.27
N ILE A 136 24.38 51.59 -43.33
CA ILE A 136 25.28 51.10 -44.38
C ILE A 136 25.97 52.28 -45.08
N PHE A 137 25.22 53.32 -45.44
CA PHE A 137 25.78 54.50 -46.11
C PHE A 137 26.73 55.27 -45.20
N LYS A 138 26.40 55.44 -43.93
CA LYS A 138 27.27 56.11 -42.95
C LYS A 138 28.64 55.45 -42.80
N VAL A 139 28.72 54.14 -43.03
CA VAL A 139 29.96 53.37 -42.88
C VAL A 139 30.74 53.22 -44.19
N LEU A 140 30.05 53.19 -45.33
CA LEU A 140 30.64 52.80 -46.62
C LEU A 140 30.70 53.91 -47.68
N VAL A 141 30.08 55.05 -47.43
CA VAL A 141 30.03 56.17 -48.38
C VAL A 141 30.65 57.39 -47.73
N ASP A 142 31.71 57.92 -48.35
CA ASP A 142 32.39 59.14 -47.89
C ASP A 142 31.48 60.37 -48.07
N GLU A 143 31.74 61.43 -47.30
CA GLU A 143 30.93 62.64 -47.28
C GLU A 143 30.95 63.34 -48.66
N GLY A 144 29.78 63.42 -49.31
CA GLY A 144 29.62 63.99 -50.66
C GLY A 144 29.57 62.99 -51.82
N GLU A 145 29.84 61.71 -51.57
CA GLU A 145 29.75 60.64 -52.57
C GLU A 145 28.31 60.12 -52.75
N LYS A 146 27.97 59.64 -53.95
CA LYS A 146 26.59 59.26 -54.32
C LYS A 146 26.23 57.80 -54.06
N GLY A 147 27.21 56.93 -53.81
CA GLY A 147 26.99 55.50 -53.68
C GLY A 147 28.23 54.71 -53.24
N VAL A 148 28.07 53.40 -53.11
CA VAL A 148 29.16 52.50 -52.70
C VAL A 148 30.02 52.13 -53.89
N LYS A 149 31.31 52.44 -53.82
CA LYS A 149 32.30 52.13 -54.87
C LYS A 149 32.59 50.62 -54.98
N LYS A 150 33.05 50.21 -56.15
CA LYS A 150 33.35 48.80 -56.50
C LYS A 150 34.37 48.13 -55.56
N ASP A 151 35.34 48.86 -55.05
CA ASP A 151 36.34 48.39 -54.07
C ASP A 151 35.72 48.12 -52.68
N GLN A 152 34.65 48.85 -52.32
CA GLN A 152 33.90 48.67 -51.09
C GLN A 152 32.77 47.63 -51.21
N PHE A 153 32.55 47.03 -52.38
CA PHE A 153 31.43 46.11 -52.62
C PHE A 153 31.42 44.89 -51.69
N GLN A 154 32.59 44.36 -51.32
CA GLN A 154 32.66 43.30 -50.31
C GLN A 154 32.24 43.77 -48.93
N ARG A 155 32.60 45.00 -48.54
CA ARG A 155 32.15 45.61 -47.29
C ARG A 155 30.64 45.85 -47.28
N LEU A 156 30.06 46.21 -48.43
CA LEU A 156 28.61 46.27 -48.60
C LEU A 156 27.96 44.90 -48.38
N LYS A 157 28.51 43.84 -48.98
CA LYS A 157 28.01 42.47 -48.76
C LYS A 157 28.03 42.10 -47.26
N TYR A 158 29.10 42.41 -46.54
CA TYR A 158 29.17 42.19 -45.10
C TYR A 158 28.13 43.03 -44.34
N ALA A 159 27.98 44.31 -44.67
CA ALA A 159 27.04 45.20 -44.00
C ALA A 159 25.57 44.77 -44.20
N ILE A 160 25.21 44.29 -45.40
CA ILE A 160 23.91 43.66 -45.67
C ILE A 160 23.74 42.36 -44.86
N GLY A 161 24.80 41.55 -44.73
CA GLY A 161 24.80 40.37 -43.88
C GLY A 161 24.51 40.69 -42.41
N ILE A 162 25.14 41.73 -41.86
CA ILE A 162 24.90 42.22 -40.49
C ILE A 162 23.45 42.70 -40.35
N ALA A 163 22.92 43.45 -41.31
CA ALA A 163 21.54 43.92 -41.28
C ALA A 163 20.52 42.76 -41.28
N ARG A 164 20.76 41.70 -42.05
CA ARG A 164 19.94 40.48 -42.05
C ARG A 164 19.94 39.78 -40.69
N GLU A 165 21.12 39.64 -40.07
CA GLU A 165 21.22 38.98 -38.76
C GLU A 165 20.57 39.83 -37.66
N LYS A 166 20.68 41.16 -37.71
CA LYS A 166 19.96 42.05 -36.79
C LYS A 166 18.44 41.84 -36.82
N VAL A 167 17.85 41.66 -38.01
CA VAL A 167 16.41 41.39 -38.15
C VAL A 167 16.06 40.02 -37.54
N LYS A 168 16.83 38.98 -37.87
CA LYS A 168 16.63 37.64 -37.29
C LYS A 168 16.82 37.61 -35.78
N ASP A 169 17.78 38.34 -35.24
CA ASP A 169 18.00 38.44 -33.79
C ASP A 169 16.85 39.18 -33.09
N ALA A 170 16.29 40.22 -33.72
CA ALA A 170 15.09 40.89 -33.22
C ALA A 170 13.89 39.92 -33.19
N GLU A 171 13.69 39.10 -34.23
CA GLU A 171 12.66 38.06 -34.26
C GLU A 171 12.87 36.98 -33.18
N ARG A 172 14.10 36.47 -33.02
CA ARG A 172 14.45 35.52 -31.95
C ARG A 172 14.22 36.11 -30.56
N LYS A 173 14.58 37.39 -30.36
CA LYS A 173 14.37 38.11 -29.10
C LYS A 173 12.88 38.26 -28.82
N ALA A 174 12.09 38.69 -29.80
CA ALA A 174 10.64 38.81 -29.66
C ALA A 174 9.97 37.46 -29.36
N ALA A 175 10.39 36.38 -30.03
CA ALA A 175 9.89 35.03 -29.78
C ALA A 175 10.25 34.53 -28.37
N ARG A 176 11.47 34.81 -27.90
CA ARG A 176 11.89 34.48 -26.53
C ARG A 176 11.07 35.25 -25.49
N GLU A 177 10.92 36.57 -25.67
CA GLU A 177 10.13 37.40 -24.76
C GLU A 177 8.65 36.99 -24.72
N ALA A 178 8.08 36.62 -25.87
CA ALA A 178 6.71 36.08 -25.94
C ALA A 178 6.62 34.73 -25.20
N ARG A 179 7.59 33.83 -25.39
CA ARG A 179 7.66 32.54 -24.69
C ARG A 179 7.83 32.71 -23.19
N GLU A 180 8.68 33.63 -22.74
CA GLU A 180 8.89 33.94 -21.31
C GLU A 180 7.60 34.48 -20.66
N LYS A 181 6.88 35.38 -21.33
CA LYS A 181 5.58 35.87 -20.85
C LYS A 181 4.54 34.78 -20.75
N GLU A 182 4.47 33.90 -21.75
CA GLU A 182 3.53 32.78 -21.75
C GLU A 182 3.86 31.77 -20.65
N LEU A 183 5.14 31.42 -20.46
CA LEU A 183 5.57 30.56 -19.37
C LEU A 183 5.27 31.17 -18.00
N ALA A 184 5.42 32.49 -17.84
CA ALA A 184 5.07 33.18 -16.60
C ALA A 184 3.56 33.11 -16.31
N ARG A 185 2.71 33.29 -17.33
CA ARG A 185 1.25 33.15 -17.21
C ARG A 185 0.86 31.72 -16.81
N LEU A 186 1.35 30.73 -17.56
CA LEU A 186 1.07 29.31 -17.28
C LEU A 186 1.57 28.90 -15.89
N LYS A 187 2.72 29.40 -15.46
CA LYS A 187 3.24 29.14 -14.12
C LYS A 187 2.32 29.70 -13.04
N SER A 188 1.80 30.92 -13.21
CA SER A 188 0.86 31.52 -12.25
C SER A 188 -0.44 30.73 -12.14
N GLU A 189 -0.97 30.23 -13.27
CA GLU A 189 -2.17 29.38 -13.28
C GLU A 189 -1.93 28.04 -12.59
N LEU A 190 -0.77 27.42 -12.83
CA LEU A 190 -0.35 26.19 -12.14
C LEU A 190 -0.15 26.41 -10.63
N GLU A 191 0.41 27.55 -10.21
CA GLU A 191 0.57 27.90 -8.79
C GLU A 191 -0.78 28.00 -8.07
N GLU A 192 -1.82 28.49 -8.73
CA GLU A 192 -3.19 28.52 -8.20
C GLU A 192 -3.79 27.12 -8.08
N GLN A 193 -3.67 26.29 -9.12
CA GLN A 193 -4.12 24.89 -9.09
C GLN A 193 -3.42 24.06 -8.00
N ILE A 194 -2.10 24.25 -7.84
CA ILE A 194 -1.31 23.59 -6.78
C ILE A 194 -1.81 24.00 -5.40
N LYS A 195 -2.18 25.27 -5.21
CA LYS A 195 -2.72 25.77 -3.94
C LYS A 195 -4.09 25.16 -3.63
N ASP A 196 -4.95 25.04 -4.63
CA ASP A 196 -6.27 24.41 -4.45
C ASP A 196 -6.13 22.93 -4.07
N ALA A 197 -5.24 22.20 -4.75
CA ALA A 197 -4.89 20.84 -4.38
C ALA A 197 -4.29 20.75 -2.96
N ASP A 198 -3.42 21.68 -2.55
CA ASP A 198 -2.87 21.71 -1.19
C ASP A 198 -3.95 21.93 -0.12
N ASN A 199 -4.94 22.79 -0.39
CA ASN A 199 -6.08 23.00 0.49
C ASN A 199 -6.92 21.71 0.64
N SER A 200 -7.13 21.00 -0.47
CA SER A 200 -7.84 19.72 -0.49
C SER A 200 -7.11 18.64 0.30
N VAL A 201 -5.78 18.55 0.14
CA VAL A 201 -4.89 17.70 0.96
C VAL A 201 -4.97 18.07 2.45
N GLY A 202 -5.02 19.37 2.76
CA GLY A 202 -5.21 19.87 4.12
C GLY A 202 -6.53 19.42 4.75
N ALA A 203 -7.64 19.57 4.02
CA ALA A 203 -8.96 19.12 4.46
C ALA A 203 -9.02 17.61 4.68
N ALA A 204 -8.42 16.82 3.79
CA ALA A 204 -8.30 15.37 3.96
C ALA A 204 -7.48 15.03 5.21
N LYS A 205 -6.38 15.75 5.48
CA LYS A 205 -5.56 15.57 6.68
C LYS A 205 -6.37 15.77 7.96
N GLU A 206 -7.17 16.84 8.03
CA GLU A 206 -7.99 17.13 9.22
C GLU A 206 -8.99 16.01 9.51
N LEU A 207 -9.63 15.45 8.48
CA LEU A 207 -10.54 14.31 8.66
C LEU A 207 -9.81 13.04 9.12
N VAL A 208 -8.61 12.77 8.58
CA VAL A 208 -7.77 11.65 9.01
C VAL A 208 -7.36 11.81 10.48
N ASP A 209 -6.96 13.03 10.89
CA ASP A 209 -6.57 13.32 12.26
C ASP A 209 -7.74 13.12 13.23
N LYS A 210 -8.92 13.69 12.92
CA LYS A 210 -10.15 13.50 13.71
C LYS A 210 -10.53 12.02 13.84
N THR A 211 -10.44 11.27 12.75
CA THR A 211 -10.74 9.83 12.73
C THR A 211 -9.79 9.05 13.66
N GLU A 212 -8.50 9.38 13.66
CA GLU A 212 -7.54 8.76 14.56
C GLU A 212 -7.78 9.14 16.04
N GLU A 213 -8.12 10.39 16.32
CA GLU A 213 -8.47 10.83 17.67
C GLU A 213 -9.69 10.08 18.23
N MET A 214 -10.68 9.78 17.39
CA MET A 214 -11.83 8.94 17.76
C MET A 214 -11.43 7.47 17.94
N ALA A 215 -10.60 6.92 17.04
CA ALA A 215 -10.27 5.48 17.02
C ALA A 215 -9.26 5.06 18.10
N ASN A 216 -8.26 5.88 18.42
CA ASN A 216 -7.19 5.54 19.37
C ASN A 216 -7.68 5.15 20.78
N PRO A 217 -8.65 5.84 21.40
CA PRO A 217 -9.10 5.52 22.76
C PRO A 217 -10.05 4.33 22.85
N ILE A 218 -10.60 3.81 21.74
CA ILE A 218 -11.68 2.81 21.83
C ILE A 218 -11.21 1.51 22.49
N ALA A 219 -9.98 1.06 22.17
CA ALA A 219 -9.42 -0.18 22.72
C ALA A 219 -9.24 -0.14 24.25
N SER A 220 -9.00 1.02 24.85
CA SER A 220 -8.86 1.15 26.31
C SER A 220 -10.20 1.38 27.03
N LYS A 221 -11.18 2.00 26.35
CA LYS A 221 -12.49 2.32 26.93
C LYS A 221 -13.47 1.15 26.95
N GLY A 222 -13.34 0.17 26.04
CA GLY A 222 -14.33 -0.92 25.89
C GLY A 222 -14.64 -1.71 27.16
N LYS A 223 -13.66 -1.89 28.05
CA LYS A 223 -13.88 -2.63 29.31
C LYS A 223 -14.94 -1.98 30.20
N ALA A 224 -15.04 -0.66 30.20
CA ALA A 224 -15.93 0.09 31.11
C ALA A 224 -17.26 0.55 30.45
N MET A 225 -17.39 0.44 29.13
CA MET A 225 -18.58 0.89 28.38
C MET A 225 -19.61 -0.23 28.23
N ALA A 226 -20.90 0.07 28.18
CA ALA A 226 -21.91 -0.96 27.86
C ALA A 226 -21.77 -1.42 26.40
N SER A 227 -22.16 -2.65 26.09
CA SER A 227 -22.10 -3.21 24.72
C SER A 227 -22.75 -2.29 23.66
N ALA A 228 -23.92 -1.74 23.95
CA ALA A 228 -24.62 -0.81 23.06
C ALA A 228 -23.84 0.49 22.78
N GLU A 229 -23.14 1.05 23.78
CA GLU A 229 -22.30 2.23 23.61
C GLU A 229 -21.04 1.92 22.80
N MET A 230 -20.48 0.71 22.95
CA MET A 230 -19.35 0.25 22.15
C MET A 230 -19.73 0.15 20.67
N ILE A 231 -20.90 -0.42 20.35
CA ILE A 231 -21.41 -0.52 18.97
C ILE A 231 -21.58 0.87 18.37
N LYS A 232 -22.24 1.79 19.08
CA LYS A 232 -22.45 3.16 18.62
C LYS A 232 -21.14 3.87 18.29
N LEU A 233 -20.15 3.78 19.18
CA LEU A 233 -18.83 4.40 18.95
C LEU A 233 -18.07 3.73 17.80
N ALA A 234 -18.20 2.41 17.61
CA ALA A 234 -17.62 1.71 16.46
C ALA A 234 -18.24 2.17 15.13
N ASP A 235 -19.55 2.44 15.11
CA ASP A 235 -20.26 2.96 13.94
C ASP A 235 -19.84 4.40 13.63
N GLU A 236 -19.73 5.26 14.65
CA GLU A 236 -19.23 6.64 14.51
C GLU A 236 -17.80 6.68 13.93
N VAL A 237 -16.90 5.82 14.42
CA VAL A 237 -15.53 5.70 13.87
C VAL A 237 -15.56 5.16 12.44
N ALA A 238 -16.43 4.19 12.13
CA ALA A 238 -16.53 3.63 10.79
C ALA A 238 -17.03 4.65 9.76
N GLU A 239 -17.98 5.50 10.12
CA GLU A 239 -18.46 6.58 9.24
C GLU A 239 -17.37 7.65 9.05
N ALA A 240 -16.67 8.05 10.12
CA ALA A 240 -15.53 8.98 10.02
C ALA A 240 -14.41 8.43 9.10
N VAL A 241 -14.10 7.13 9.19
CA VAL A 241 -13.16 6.46 8.28
C VAL A 241 -13.63 6.55 6.83
N LYS A 242 -14.93 6.38 6.57
CA LYS A 242 -15.50 6.44 5.22
C LYS A 242 -15.38 7.86 4.65
N GLU A 243 -15.81 8.87 5.38
CA GLU A 243 -15.69 10.28 4.98
C GLU A 243 -14.24 10.68 4.70
N ALA A 244 -13.30 10.27 5.57
CA ALA A 244 -11.89 10.56 5.40
C ALA A 244 -11.27 9.84 4.19
N LYS A 245 -11.72 8.62 3.86
CA LYS A 245 -11.29 7.89 2.66
C LYS A 245 -11.78 8.56 1.38
N GLU A 246 -13.03 9.01 1.35
CA GLU A 246 -13.61 9.74 0.21
C GLU A 246 -12.83 11.03 -0.04
N LYS A 247 -12.65 11.85 1.00
CA LYS A 247 -11.89 13.11 0.89
C LYS A 247 -10.42 12.90 0.51
N SER A 248 -9.77 11.87 1.07
CA SER A 248 -8.41 11.53 0.67
C SER A 248 -8.33 11.04 -0.77
N GLY A 249 -9.37 10.36 -1.28
CA GLY A 249 -9.46 9.95 -2.68
C GLY A 249 -9.59 11.14 -3.63
N GLU A 250 -10.45 12.11 -3.29
CA GLU A 250 -10.59 13.37 -4.03
C GLU A 250 -9.26 14.14 -4.11
N ALA A 251 -8.60 14.35 -2.97
CA ALA A 251 -7.32 15.06 -2.93
C ALA A 251 -6.22 14.36 -3.76
N LYS A 252 -6.15 13.02 -3.73
CA LYS A 252 -5.21 12.26 -4.58
C LYS A 252 -5.49 12.45 -6.07
N LYS A 253 -6.78 12.51 -6.45
CA LYS A 253 -7.19 12.71 -7.85
C LYS A 253 -6.80 14.12 -8.31
N GLU A 254 -7.13 15.15 -7.54
CA GLU A 254 -6.75 16.54 -7.84
C GLU A 254 -5.23 16.70 -8.00
N VAL A 255 -4.44 16.07 -7.10
CA VAL A 255 -2.97 16.09 -7.19
C VAL A 255 -2.45 15.37 -8.45
N ALA A 256 -3.08 14.28 -8.88
CA ALA A 256 -2.70 13.57 -10.10
C ALA A 256 -2.97 14.40 -11.37
N GLU A 257 -4.11 15.09 -11.40
CA GLU A 257 -4.56 15.94 -12.53
C GLU A 257 -3.63 17.15 -12.76
N LEU A 258 -2.88 17.60 -11.74
CA LEU A 258 -1.88 18.67 -11.88
C LEU A 258 -0.80 18.37 -12.94
N SER A 259 -0.54 17.09 -13.25
CA SER A 259 0.47 16.69 -14.23
C SER A 259 -0.02 16.75 -15.69
N GLU A 260 -1.32 16.93 -15.90
CA GLU A 260 -1.94 16.94 -17.23
C GLU A 260 -1.77 18.29 -17.93
N GLY A 261 -1.50 18.26 -19.25
CA GLY A 261 -1.42 19.49 -20.05
C GLY A 261 -0.26 20.44 -19.73
N VAL A 262 0.69 20.04 -18.87
CA VAL A 262 1.80 20.91 -18.43
C VAL A 262 2.82 21.13 -19.55
N ASP A 263 3.18 22.39 -19.78
CA ASP A 263 4.25 22.76 -20.71
C ASP A 263 5.57 22.09 -20.31
N LYS A 264 6.32 21.60 -21.30
CA LYS A 264 7.58 20.88 -21.11
C LYS A 264 8.58 21.60 -20.19
N ASP A 265 8.60 22.94 -20.22
CA ASP A 265 9.56 23.74 -19.46
C ASP A 265 9.13 23.91 -17.98
N LEU A 266 7.86 23.64 -17.66
CA LEU A 266 7.30 23.69 -16.31
C LEU A 266 7.12 22.31 -15.66
N LYS A 267 7.26 21.21 -16.42
CA LYS A 267 7.09 19.85 -15.91
C LYS A 267 7.94 19.55 -14.67
N GLY A 268 9.21 19.96 -14.67
CA GLY A 268 10.10 19.72 -13.52
C GLY A 268 9.63 20.43 -12.24
N TYR A 269 9.08 21.64 -12.38
CA TYR A 269 8.51 22.39 -11.27
C TYR A 269 7.24 21.72 -10.74
N VAL A 270 6.30 21.36 -11.63
CA VAL A 270 5.03 20.72 -11.23
C VAL A 270 5.27 19.37 -10.56
N LEU A 271 6.16 18.52 -11.11
CA LEU A 271 6.50 17.23 -10.49
C LEU A 271 7.10 17.39 -9.08
N PHE A 272 7.87 18.45 -8.85
CA PHE A 272 8.41 18.75 -7.52
C PHE A 272 7.32 19.14 -6.52
N GLU A 273 6.34 19.96 -6.93
CA GLU A 273 5.21 20.33 -6.08
C GLU A 273 4.25 19.17 -5.84
N ILE A 274 3.92 18.37 -6.87
CA ILE A 274 3.14 17.13 -6.73
C ILE A 274 3.75 16.22 -5.67
N ARG A 275 5.07 16.00 -5.73
CA ARG A 275 5.76 15.14 -4.76
C ARG A 275 5.59 15.62 -3.31
N LYS A 276 5.62 16.93 -3.05
CA LYS A 276 5.38 17.46 -1.69
C LYS A 276 3.97 17.14 -1.20
N LEU A 277 2.97 17.23 -2.08
CA LEU A 277 1.58 16.92 -1.77
C LEU A 277 1.39 15.41 -1.54
N GLU A 278 1.99 14.57 -2.37
CA GLU A 278 2.00 13.12 -2.20
C GLU A 278 2.66 12.70 -0.88
N GLU A 279 3.78 13.33 -0.49
CA GLU A 279 4.46 13.04 0.78
C GLU A 279 3.55 13.36 1.99
N LYS A 280 2.76 14.44 1.95
CA LYS A 280 1.76 14.75 3.00
C LYS A 280 0.68 13.68 3.12
N MET A 281 0.23 13.12 1.99
CA MET A 281 -0.82 12.10 1.94
C MET A 281 -0.32 10.66 2.15
N SER A 282 0.99 10.42 2.05
CA SER A 282 1.60 9.07 2.02
C SER A 282 1.17 8.13 3.16
N LYS A 283 0.78 8.70 4.31
CA LYS A 283 0.37 7.92 5.50
C LYS A 283 -1.14 7.82 5.69
N PHE A 284 -1.96 8.53 4.92
CA PHE A 284 -3.41 8.59 5.15
C PHE A 284 -4.06 7.21 5.08
N ASP A 285 -3.75 6.42 4.04
CA ASP A 285 -4.34 5.09 3.88
C ASP A 285 -3.99 4.12 5.01
N ALA A 286 -2.74 4.18 5.50
CA ALA A 286 -2.28 3.34 6.60
C ALA A 286 -2.97 3.71 7.92
N ARG A 287 -3.14 5.01 8.17
CA ARG A 287 -3.84 5.56 9.35
C ARG A 287 -5.32 5.17 9.34
N LEU A 288 -6.00 5.38 8.21
CA LEU A 288 -7.42 5.02 8.04
C LEU A 288 -7.66 3.52 8.08
N THR A 289 -6.76 2.71 7.52
CA THR A 289 -6.82 1.24 7.64
C THR A 289 -6.69 0.80 9.09
N ARG A 290 -5.78 1.43 9.86
CA ARG A 290 -5.65 1.13 11.30
C ARG A 290 -6.92 1.48 12.06
N ALA A 291 -7.48 2.66 11.85
CA ALA A 291 -8.74 3.10 12.49
C ALA A 291 -9.90 2.16 12.14
N SER A 292 -10.02 1.78 10.86
CA SER A 292 -11.02 0.80 10.40
C SER A 292 -10.91 -0.53 11.14
N ASN A 293 -9.69 -1.08 11.26
CA ASN A 293 -9.46 -2.35 11.93
C ASN A 293 -9.75 -2.28 13.43
N LEU A 294 -9.46 -1.15 14.08
CA LEU A 294 -9.81 -0.92 15.48
C LEU A 294 -11.33 -0.92 15.65
N ALA A 295 -12.07 -0.20 14.80
CA ALA A 295 -13.54 -0.16 14.87
C ALA A 295 -14.17 -1.55 14.66
N THR A 296 -13.65 -2.34 13.72
CA THR A 296 -14.11 -3.73 13.52
C THR A 296 -13.89 -4.59 14.76
N ARG A 297 -12.68 -4.59 15.33
CA ARG A 297 -12.39 -5.36 16.55
C ARG A 297 -13.23 -4.90 17.74
N PHE A 298 -13.42 -3.60 17.88
CA PHE A 298 -14.23 -3.03 18.94
C PHE A 298 -15.70 -3.47 18.84
N ARG A 299 -16.24 -3.56 17.61
CA ARG A 299 -17.57 -4.09 17.35
C ARG A 299 -17.66 -5.59 17.67
N ASP A 300 -16.64 -6.38 17.36
CA ASP A 300 -16.60 -7.81 17.69
C ASP A 300 -16.53 -8.03 19.22
N GLU A 301 -15.72 -7.24 19.93
CA GLU A 301 -15.68 -7.25 21.39
C GLU A 301 -17.02 -6.84 22.01
N ALA A 302 -17.71 -5.87 21.41
CA ALA A 302 -19.04 -5.44 21.87
C ALA A 302 -20.08 -6.57 21.79
N LYS A 303 -20.05 -7.40 20.75
CA LYS A 303 -20.95 -8.57 20.61
C LYS A 303 -20.70 -9.64 21.67
N ILE A 304 -19.42 -9.90 21.98
CA ILE A 304 -19.06 -10.83 23.06
C ILE A 304 -19.59 -10.27 24.38
N LYS A 305 -19.38 -8.97 24.62
CA LYS A 305 -19.85 -8.31 25.83
C LYS A 305 -21.37 -8.29 25.95
N GLU A 306 -22.08 -8.09 24.86
CA GLU A 306 -23.55 -8.18 24.81
C GLU A 306 -24.03 -9.57 25.23
N SER A 307 -23.37 -10.63 24.74
CA SER A 307 -23.69 -12.01 25.13
C SER A 307 -23.40 -12.27 26.61
N ASP A 308 -22.30 -11.75 27.14
CA ASP A 308 -21.94 -11.85 28.57
C ASP A 308 -22.92 -11.08 29.47
N GLU A 309 -23.30 -9.85 29.07
CA GLU A 309 -24.29 -9.01 29.74
C GLU A 309 -25.67 -9.72 29.77
N LEU A 310 -26.11 -10.26 28.63
CA LEU A 310 -27.37 -11.01 28.52
C LEU A 310 -27.37 -12.27 29.38
N TYR A 311 -26.27 -13.02 29.38
CA TYR A 311 -26.11 -14.20 30.24
C TYR A 311 -26.17 -13.83 31.73
N ALA A 312 -25.55 -12.73 32.14
CA ALA A 312 -25.61 -12.26 33.52
C ALA A 312 -27.04 -11.90 33.95
N LEU A 313 -27.81 -11.27 33.06
CA LEU A 313 -29.24 -10.98 33.29
C LEU A 313 -30.06 -12.27 33.41
N GLU A 314 -29.89 -13.21 32.47
CA GLU A 314 -30.58 -14.50 32.46
C GLU A 314 -30.29 -15.28 33.76
N LYS A 315 -29.01 -15.43 34.11
CA LYS A 315 -28.59 -16.10 35.35
C LYS A 315 -29.24 -15.47 36.57
N ARG A 316 -29.29 -14.14 36.65
CA ARG A 316 -29.86 -13.44 37.79
C ARG A 316 -31.37 -13.62 37.89
N ALA A 317 -32.09 -13.58 36.77
CA ALA A 317 -33.52 -13.87 36.72
C ALA A 317 -33.79 -15.31 37.20
N ILE A 318 -33.02 -16.29 36.72
CA ILE A 318 -33.12 -17.69 37.15
C ILE A 318 -32.80 -17.85 38.64
N ASP A 319 -31.77 -17.17 39.16
CA ASP A 319 -31.40 -17.24 40.58
C ASP A 319 -32.53 -16.70 41.46
N MET A 320 -33.24 -15.63 41.05
CA MET A 320 -34.43 -15.12 41.74
C MET A 320 -35.60 -16.12 41.72
N ILE A 321 -35.85 -16.77 40.58
CA ILE A 321 -36.87 -17.83 40.46
C ILE A 321 -36.53 -19.00 41.39
N LYS A 322 -35.27 -19.47 41.39
CA LYS A 322 -34.79 -20.55 42.26
C LYS A 322 -34.89 -20.18 43.74
N ASN A 323 -34.63 -18.92 44.09
CA ASN A 323 -34.80 -18.42 45.46
C ASN A 323 -36.27 -18.43 45.89
N HIS A 324 -37.18 -17.91 45.06
CA HIS A 324 -38.62 -17.96 45.33
C HIS A 324 -39.12 -19.39 45.52
N LYS A 325 -38.71 -20.31 44.63
CA LYS A 325 -38.98 -21.75 44.75
C LYS A 325 -38.51 -22.28 46.12
N LYS A 326 -37.27 -21.97 46.52
CA LYS A 326 -36.66 -22.45 47.76
C LYS A 326 -37.37 -21.91 49.00
N VAL A 327 -37.65 -20.61 49.06
CA VAL A 327 -38.30 -19.95 50.21
C VAL A 327 -39.72 -20.49 50.40
N ASN A 328 -40.46 -20.66 49.29
CA ASN A 328 -41.83 -21.16 49.31
C ASN A 328 -41.93 -22.70 49.27
N LYS A 329 -40.78 -23.41 49.26
CA LYS A 329 -40.69 -24.87 49.23
C LYS A 329 -41.50 -25.52 48.10
N LEU A 330 -41.51 -24.87 46.93
CA LEU A 330 -42.24 -25.34 45.77
C LEU A 330 -41.44 -26.43 45.04
N SER A 331 -42.13 -27.43 44.50
CA SER A 331 -41.60 -28.30 43.45
C SER A 331 -41.36 -27.51 42.15
N ASN A 332 -40.73 -28.14 41.14
CA ASN A 332 -40.54 -27.48 39.85
C ASN A 332 -41.88 -27.21 39.15
N GLU A 333 -42.81 -28.15 39.27
CA GLU A 333 -44.15 -28.07 38.69
C GLU A 333 -45.01 -27.01 39.37
N GLU A 334 -44.92 -26.90 40.70
CA GLU A 334 -45.60 -25.84 41.46
C GLU A 334 -45.00 -24.47 41.18
N MET A 335 -43.66 -24.37 41.01
CA MET A 335 -43.01 -23.12 40.61
C MET A 335 -43.48 -22.66 39.23
N PHE A 336 -43.62 -23.58 38.27
CA PHE A 336 -44.18 -23.25 36.96
C PHE A 336 -45.62 -22.73 37.08
N ALA A 337 -46.47 -23.46 37.82
CA ALA A 337 -47.89 -23.10 38.01
C ALA A 337 -48.09 -21.79 38.81
N ASP A 338 -47.10 -21.38 39.60
CA ASP A 338 -47.10 -20.08 40.26
C ASP A 338 -46.93 -18.94 39.25
N ILE A 339 -46.10 -19.11 38.21
CA ILE A 339 -45.88 -18.10 37.16
C ILE A 339 -47.00 -18.13 36.09
N ASP A 340 -47.40 -19.33 35.64
CA ASP A 340 -48.49 -19.55 34.66
C ASP A 340 -49.86 -19.26 35.29
N THR A 341 -50.19 -17.98 35.41
CA THR A 341 -51.46 -17.49 35.97
C THR A 341 -52.65 -17.72 35.03
N GLY A 342 -52.40 -17.79 33.73
CA GLY A 342 -53.36 -18.10 32.66
C GLY A 342 -53.77 -19.57 32.63
N LYS A 343 -52.94 -20.45 33.19
CA LYS A 343 -53.09 -21.91 33.23
C LYS A 343 -53.19 -22.52 31.84
N ASP A 344 -52.46 -21.96 30.88
CA ASP A 344 -52.45 -22.42 29.50
C ASP A 344 -51.26 -23.35 29.19
N GLY A 345 -50.41 -23.63 30.20
CA GLY A 345 -49.30 -24.57 30.10
C GLY A 345 -48.02 -23.97 29.53
N LYS A 346 -47.96 -22.64 29.39
CA LYS A 346 -46.78 -21.86 29.00
C LYS A 346 -46.67 -20.61 29.87
N ILE A 347 -45.52 -19.94 29.82
CA ILE A 347 -45.29 -18.66 30.51
C ILE A 347 -45.05 -17.60 29.44
N ASP A 348 -45.94 -16.62 29.33
CA ASP A 348 -45.73 -15.48 28.43
C ASP A 348 -44.92 -14.34 29.10
N GLU A 349 -44.52 -13.34 28.32
CA GLU A 349 -43.71 -12.20 28.81
C GLU A 349 -44.44 -11.42 29.93
N SER A 350 -45.77 -11.28 29.83
CA SER A 350 -46.57 -10.55 30.82
C SER A 350 -46.61 -11.28 32.16
N GLU A 351 -46.80 -12.60 32.13
CA GLU A 351 -46.76 -13.46 33.31
C GLU A 351 -45.38 -13.48 33.96
N PHE A 352 -44.33 -13.58 33.14
CA PHE A 352 -42.95 -13.50 33.59
C PHE A 352 -42.69 -12.17 34.33
N LEU A 353 -43.01 -11.03 33.71
CA LEU A 353 -42.84 -9.71 34.33
C LEU A 353 -43.70 -9.55 35.59
N ALA A 354 -44.94 -10.05 35.60
CA ALA A 354 -45.83 -10.01 36.75
C ALA A 354 -45.29 -10.82 37.93
N PHE A 355 -44.68 -11.97 37.67
CA PHE A 355 -44.02 -12.78 38.70
C PHE A 355 -42.89 -12.00 39.39
N PHE A 356 -42.01 -11.34 38.62
CA PHE A 356 -40.89 -10.60 39.22
C PHE A 356 -41.32 -9.43 40.12
N LYS A 357 -42.54 -8.90 39.97
CA LYS A 357 -43.11 -7.88 40.87
C LYS A 357 -43.46 -8.43 42.26
N ARG A 358 -43.66 -9.75 42.39
CA ARG A 358 -44.05 -10.43 43.64
C ARG A 358 -43.06 -11.50 44.10
N CYS A 359 -42.00 -11.76 43.35
CA CYS A 359 -41.04 -12.80 43.66
C CYS A 359 -40.20 -12.46 44.91
N GLU A 360 -39.64 -13.49 45.55
CA GLU A 360 -38.81 -13.29 46.74
C GLU A 360 -37.45 -12.77 46.31
N LYS A 361 -37.05 -11.62 46.86
CA LYS A 361 -35.74 -11.02 46.56
C LYS A 361 -34.60 -11.94 47.00
N LEU A 362 -33.51 -11.91 46.25
CA LEU A 362 -32.30 -12.64 46.63
C LEU A 362 -31.84 -12.19 48.03
N PRO A 363 -31.44 -13.13 48.91
CA PRO A 363 -30.90 -12.77 50.21
C PRO A 363 -29.63 -11.91 50.02
N GLN A 364 -29.54 -10.79 50.76
CA GLN A 364 -28.31 -10.00 50.79
C GLN A 364 -27.18 -10.88 51.34
N LYS A 365 -26.05 -10.92 50.64
CA LYS A 365 -24.86 -11.60 51.16
C LYS A 365 -24.39 -10.87 52.41
N GLU A 366 -24.41 -11.53 53.56
CA GLU A 366 -23.77 -10.99 54.77
C GLU A 366 -22.25 -10.97 54.55
N ALA A 367 -21.60 -9.84 54.89
CA ALA A 367 -20.16 -9.71 54.81
C ALA A 367 -19.50 -10.73 55.76
N LYS A 368 -18.57 -11.54 55.26
CA LYS A 368 -17.70 -12.34 56.13
C LYS A 368 -16.73 -11.40 56.85
N GLU A 369 -16.45 -11.66 58.13
CA GLU A 369 -15.51 -10.84 58.92
C GLU A 369 -14.17 -10.67 58.18
N GLY A 370 -13.86 -9.44 57.78
CA GLY A 370 -12.63 -9.08 57.06
C GLY A 370 -12.78 -8.80 55.56
N GLU A 371 -13.97 -9.01 54.97
CA GLU A 371 -14.28 -8.64 53.58
C GLU A 371 -15.07 -7.33 53.51
N ALA A 372 -14.84 -6.54 52.45
CA ALA A 372 -15.64 -5.34 52.19
C ALA A 372 -17.12 -5.71 52.02
N GLU A 373 -18.04 -4.86 52.49
CA GLU A 373 -19.47 -5.08 52.27
C GLU A 373 -19.74 -5.37 50.79
N PRO A 374 -20.44 -6.48 50.48
CA PRO A 374 -20.78 -6.79 49.10
C PRO A 374 -21.69 -5.69 48.56
N ALA A 375 -21.31 -5.11 47.42
CA ALA A 375 -22.09 -4.08 46.75
C ALA A 375 -23.53 -4.58 46.52
N GLU A 376 -24.52 -3.74 46.84
CA GLU A 376 -25.91 -4.00 46.49
C GLU A 376 -26.02 -4.25 44.99
N GLU A 377 -26.38 -5.47 44.59
CA GLU A 377 -26.57 -5.78 43.17
C GLU A 377 -27.80 -5.02 42.67
N PRO A 378 -27.71 -4.20 41.61
CA PRO A 378 -28.78 -3.30 41.16
C PRO A 378 -30.04 -4.08 40.79
N GLU A 379 -31.25 -3.67 41.22
CA GLU A 379 -32.48 -4.42 40.89
C GLU A 379 -32.65 -4.60 39.36
N LEU A 380 -33.13 -5.78 38.94
CA LEU A 380 -33.46 -6.04 37.54
C LEU A 380 -34.62 -5.13 37.10
N THR A 381 -34.41 -4.34 36.06
CA THR A 381 -35.48 -3.49 35.50
C THR A 381 -36.45 -4.32 34.65
N GLU A 382 -37.65 -3.81 34.36
CA GLU A 382 -38.58 -4.49 33.43
C GLU A 382 -37.94 -4.72 32.05
N ALA A 383 -37.08 -3.81 31.58
CA ALA A 383 -36.36 -3.97 30.31
C ALA A 383 -35.33 -5.10 30.36
N ASP A 384 -34.63 -5.28 31.49
CA ASP A 384 -33.70 -6.38 31.68
C ASP A 384 -34.42 -7.72 31.73
N LEU A 385 -35.58 -7.77 32.37
CA LEU A 385 -36.43 -8.95 32.45
C LEU A 385 -37.02 -9.33 31.09
N SER A 386 -37.43 -8.35 30.28
CA SER A 386 -37.84 -8.57 28.88
C SER A 386 -36.72 -9.20 28.04
N LYS A 387 -35.48 -8.70 28.19
CA LYS A 387 -34.30 -9.32 27.53
C LYS A 387 -34.04 -10.73 28.03
N ALA A 388 -34.12 -10.96 29.34
CA ALA A 388 -33.93 -12.29 29.92
C ALA A 388 -35.00 -13.27 29.44
N PHE A 389 -36.26 -12.84 29.35
CA PHE A 389 -37.37 -13.64 28.81
C PHE A 389 -37.10 -14.07 27.37
N LYS A 390 -36.78 -13.12 26.48
CA LYS A 390 -36.44 -13.41 25.08
C LYS A 390 -35.23 -14.34 24.95
N SER A 391 -34.27 -14.24 25.87
CA SER A 391 -33.11 -15.13 25.92
C SER A 391 -33.45 -16.57 26.35
N LEU A 392 -34.53 -16.73 27.13
CA LEU A 392 -35.04 -18.01 27.62
C LEU A 392 -36.03 -18.67 26.65
N ASP A 393 -36.76 -17.88 25.89
CA ASP A 393 -37.61 -18.27 24.75
C ASP A 393 -36.75 -18.63 23.53
N ASP A 394 -35.96 -19.70 23.65
CA ASP A 394 -34.96 -20.09 22.64
C ASP A 394 -35.52 -20.76 21.37
N ASP A 395 -36.84 -20.89 21.27
CA ASP A 395 -37.62 -21.34 20.12
C ASP A 395 -38.47 -20.24 19.48
N ASP A 396 -38.37 -18.99 19.96
CA ASP A 396 -39.10 -17.82 19.45
C ASP A 396 -40.64 -18.06 19.39
N GLU A 397 -41.20 -18.73 20.40
CA GLU A 397 -42.65 -19.02 20.50
C GLU A 397 -43.42 -17.93 21.27
N ASP A 398 -42.76 -16.81 21.58
CA ASP A 398 -43.26 -15.73 22.45
C ASP A 398 -43.70 -16.24 23.84
N SER A 399 -43.23 -17.42 24.24
CA SER A 399 -43.66 -18.10 25.46
C SER A 399 -42.73 -19.26 25.84
N ILE A 400 -42.58 -19.51 27.15
CA ILE A 400 -41.73 -20.58 27.67
C ILE A 400 -42.60 -21.76 28.07
N ALA A 401 -42.52 -22.86 27.32
CA ALA A 401 -43.24 -24.09 27.64
C ALA A 401 -42.81 -24.69 29.00
N LYS A 402 -43.73 -25.40 29.66
CA LYS A 402 -43.48 -26.04 30.96
C LYS A 402 -42.18 -26.82 31.05
N ASP A 403 -41.95 -27.73 30.11
CA ASP A 403 -40.77 -28.60 30.13
C ASP A 403 -39.46 -27.80 29.96
N ARG A 404 -39.51 -26.68 29.22
CA ARG A 404 -38.37 -25.76 29.04
C ARG A 404 -38.08 -25.03 30.34
N PHE A 405 -39.09 -24.42 30.92
CA PHE A 405 -38.97 -23.70 32.19
C PHE A 405 -38.42 -24.60 33.28
N VAL A 406 -39.00 -25.80 33.45
CA VAL A 406 -38.57 -26.78 34.45
C VAL A 406 -37.09 -27.12 34.26
N ASN A 407 -36.65 -27.37 33.02
CA ASN A 407 -35.25 -27.69 32.77
C ASN A 407 -34.28 -26.56 33.13
N VAL A 408 -34.65 -25.29 32.90
CA VAL A 408 -33.82 -24.12 33.23
C VAL A 408 -33.70 -23.93 34.75
N ILE A 409 -34.77 -24.19 35.52
CA ILE A 409 -34.77 -23.99 36.98
C ILE A 409 -34.19 -25.17 37.77
N ARG A 410 -33.80 -26.26 37.11
CA ARG A 410 -33.11 -27.40 37.75
C ARG A 410 -31.83 -26.91 38.43
N VAL A 411 -31.56 -27.49 39.60
CA VAL A 411 -30.37 -27.19 40.38
C VAL A 411 -29.46 -28.41 40.29
N PHE A 412 -28.28 -28.22 39.71
CA PHE A 412 -27.26 -29.25 39.61
C PHE A 412 -26.14 -28.95 40.61
N MET A 413 -25.54 -30.01 41.14
CA MET A 413 -24.29 -29.95 41.88
C MET A 413 -23.30 -30.97 41.32
N LYS A 414 -22.01 -30.66 41.45
CA LYS A 414 -20.90 -31.51 41.05
C LYS A 414 -20.26 -32.15 42.27
N VAL A 415 -19.94 -33.44 42.15
CA VAL A 415 -19.16 -34.16 43.15
C VAL A 415 -17.70 -33.72 43.04
N ILE A 416 -17.19 -33.00 44.04
CA ILE A 416 -15.80 -32.52 44.10
C ILE A 416 -14.90 -33.38 44.98
N LYS A 417 -15.49 -34.37 45.67
CA LYS A 417 -14.79 -35.41 46.40
C LYS A 417 -15.67 -36.63 46.51
N ASP A 418 -15.07 -37.82 46.38
CA ASP A 418 -15.78 -39.09 46.49
C ASP A 418 -16.71 -39.12 47.71
N THR A 419 -17.95 -39.48 47.47
CA THR A 419 -18.99 -39.53 48.50
C THR A 419 -19.93 -40.71 48.25
N VAL A 420 -20.92 -40.88 49.13
CA VAL A 420 -21.93 -41.94 49.03
C VAL A 420 -23.33 -41.37 49.03
N ILE A 421 -24.21 -42.01 48.26
CA ILE A 421 -25.64 -41.73 48.29
C ILE A 421 -26.35 -42.81 49.12
N THR A 422 -27.24 -42.39 50.02
CA THR A 422 -27.96 -43.29 50.94
C THR A 422 -29.46 -43.24 50.72
N SER A 423 -30.18 -44.30 51.11
CA SER A 423 -31.63 -44.42 50.91
C SER A 423 -32.48 -43.42 51.70
N GLY A 424 -31.93 -42.81 52.75
CA GLY A 424 -32.63 -41.87 53.63
C GLY A 424 -31.71 -40.81 54.23
N ILE A 425 -32.31 -39.83 54.92
CA ILE A 425 -31.61 -38.66 55.48
C ILE A 425 -30.70 -39.02 56.65
N SER A 426 -31.02 -40.03 57.46
CA SER A 426 -30.14 -40.48 58.55
C SER A 426 -28.93 -41.24 58.01
N ILE A 427 -27.71 -40.84 58.38
CA ILE A 427 -26.49 -41.57 57.96
C ILE A 427 -26.39 -42.93 58.66
N LYS A 428 -26.87 -43.04 59.91
CA LYS A 428 -26.76 -44.28 60.71
C LYS A 428 -27.80 -45.34 60.34
N GLU A 429 -29.00 -44.91 59.97
CA GLU A 429 -30.14 -45.82 59.75
C GLU A 429 -30.38 -46.15 58.28
N SER A 430 -29.76 -45.40 57.36
CA SER A 430 -29.96 -45.58 55.93
C SER A 430 -28.96 -46.53 55.30
N LYS A 431 -29.40 -47.23 54.26
CA LYS A 431 -28.54 -48.09 53.45
C LYS A 431 -27.73 -47.25 52.47
N THR A 432 -26.45 -47.56 52.32
CA THR A 432 -25.63 -47.04 51.21
C THR A 432 -26.13 -47.65 49.90
N LEU A 433 -26.52 -46.80 48.95
CA LEU A 433 -27.00 -47.23 47.63
C LEU A 433 -25.82 -47.39 46.66
N ARG A 434 -24.96 -46.37 46.57
CA ARG A 434 -23.75 -46.40 45.74
C ARG A 434 -22.71 -45.35 46.16
N ARG A 435 -21.50 -45.49 45.64
CA ARG A 435 -20.44 -44.48 45.69
C ARG A 435 -20.55 -43.56 44.47
N LEU A 436 -20.30 -42.27 44.70
CA LEU A 436 -20.23 -41.23 43.69
C LEU A 436 -18.78 -40.79 43.54
N ASP A 437 -18.30 -40.78 42.30
CA ASP A 437 -16.92 -40.44 41.96
C ASP A 437 -16.77 -38.94 41.70
N LEU A 438 -15.54 -38.43 41.87
CA LEU A 438 -15.17 -37.07 41.46
C LEU A 438 -15.67 -36.76 40.03
N GLY A 439 -16.37 -35.62 39.88
CA GLY A 439 -16.87 -35.12 38.60
C GLY A 439 -18.27 -35.62 38.23
N GLU A 440 -18.89 -36.53 38.98
CA GLU A 440 -20.29 -36.88 38.76
C GLU A 440 -21.22 -35.69 39.06
N VAL A 441 -22.31 -35.60 38.30
CA VAL A 441 -23.32 -34.54 38.45
C VAL A 441 -24.60 -35.12 39.04
N VAL A 442 -25.17 -34.38 39.98
CA VAL A 442 -26.42 -34.72 40.64
C VAL A 442 -27.42 -33.58 40.50
N GLU A 443 -28.67 -33.90 40.25
CA GLU A 443 -29.79 -32.96 40.31
C GLU A 443 -30.35 -32.91 41.72
N ILE A 444 -30.48 -31.72 42.31
CA ILE A 444 -31.03 -31.52 43.64
C ILE A 444 -32.56 -31.51 43.57
N LEU A 445 -33.17 -32.46 44.28
CA LEU A 445 -34.62 -32.59 44.40
C LEU A 445 -35.14 -31.92 45.68
N GLU A 446 -34.37 -32.00 46.77
CA GLU A 446 -34.75 -31.47 48.08
C GLU A 446 -33.51 -31.06 48.90
N GLY A 447 -33.65 -30.04 49.74
CA GLY A 447 -32.60 -29.58 50.67
C GLY A 447 -31.92 -28.28 50.23
N PRO A 448 -30.93 -27.78 51.00
CA PRO A 448 -30.26 -28.46 52.12
C PRO A 448 -31.15 -28.66 53.36
N VAL A 449 -31.07 -29.85 53.97
CA VAL A 449 -31.71 -30.20 55.24
C VAL A 449 -30.63 -30.61 56.24
N LYS A 450 -30.70 -30.11 57.48
CA LYS A 450 -29.79 -30.51 58.56
C LYS A 450 -30.17 -31.91 59.04
N GLU A 451 -29.20 -32.81 59.11
CA GLU A 451 -29.31 -34.12 59.75
C GLU A 451 -28.74 -34.01 61.17
N ASP A 452 -29.57 -34.26 62.18
CA ASP A 452 -29.24 -33.95 63.58
C ASP A 452 -28.29 -34.95 64.25
N THR A 453 -28.15 -36.17 63.72
CA THR A 453 -27.33 -37.22 64.36
C THR A 453 -25.83 -36.95 64.24
N VAL A 454 -25.39 -36.41 63.10
CA VAL A 454 -23.98 -36.04 62.86
C VAL A 454 -23.79 -34.56 62.53
N GLU A 455 -24.87 -33.77 62.61
CA GLU A 455 -24.91 -32.33 62.38
C GLU A 455 -24.36 -31.89 61.03
N VAL A 456 -24.70 -32.61 59.95
CA VAL A 456 -24.29 -32.27 58.58
C VAL A 456 -25.48 -31.85 57.72
N LEU A 457 -25.22 -31.03 56.71
CA LEU A 457 -26.22 -30.69 55.69
C LEU A 457 -26.28 -31.79 54.62
N ARG A 458 -27.49 -32.26 54.35
CA ARG A 458 -27.76 -33.26 53.32
C ARG A 458 -28.77 -32.75 52.31
N VAL A 459 -28.64 -33.24 51.10
CA VAL A 459 -29.56 -32.98 49.99
C VAL A 459 -30.09 -34.29 49.46
N LYS A 460 -31.37 -34.30 49.09
CA LYS A 460 -31.94 -35.39 48.29
C LYS A 460 -31.66 -35.05 46.84
N ALA A 461 -31.02 -35.97 46.12
CA ALA A 461 -30.59 -35.74 44.76
C ALA A 461 -30.79 -36.98 43.89
N LYS A 462 -30.95 -36.76 42.59
CA LYS A 462 -30.91 -37.79 41.55
C LYS A 462 -29.56 -37.73 40.84
N VAL A 463 -28.88 -38.87 40.73
CA VAL A 463 -27.60 -38.93 40.03
C VAL A 463 -27.83 -38.96 38.52
N MET A 464 -27.19 -38.06 37.78
CA MET A 464 -27.45 -37.90 36.35
C MET A 464 -26.84 -38.99 35.45
N LYS A 465 -26.04 -39.89 36.04
CA LYS A 465 -25.35 -40.99 35.35
C LYS A 465 -26.22 -42.25 35.25
N ASP A 466 -27.00 -42.55 36.29
CA ASP A 466 -27.73 -43.81 36.46
C ASP A 466 -29.11 -43.64 37.13
N ASP A 467 -29.59 -42.40 37.26
CA ASP A 467 -30.90 -42.03 37.82
C ASP A 467 -31.15 -42.53 39.26
N VAL A 468 -30.10 -42.90 40.01
CA VAL A 468 -30.24 -43.30 41.41
C VAL A 468 -30.61 -42.08 42.25
N GLU A 469 -31.72 -42.19 42.98
CA GLU A 469 -32.17 -41.16 43.93
C GLU A 469 -31.83 -41.52 45.37
N GLY A 470 -31.43 -40.51 46.15
CA GLY A 470 -31.16 -40.68 47.57
C GLY A 470 -30.54 -39.43 48.19
N TRP A 471 -29.99 -39.58 49.39
CA TRP A 471 -29.44 -38.50 50.19
C TRP A 471 -27.92 -38.46 50.13
N ILE A 472 -27.37 -37.28 49.88
CA ILE A 472 -25.93 -37.02 49.79
C ILE A 472 -25.55 -35.94 50.81
N THR A 473 -24.43 -36.13 51.49
CA THR A 473 -23.87 -35.11 52.38
C THR A 473 -23.16 -34.03 51.57
N MET A 474 -23.52 -32.76 51.74
CA MET A 474 -22.90 -31.64 51.02
C MET A 474 -21.51 -31.33 51.58
N ALA A 475 -21.42 -31.21 52.91
CA ALA A 475 -20.18 -30.96 53.63
C ALA A 475 -20.15 -31.79 54.93
N GLY A 476 -19.01 -32.41 55.21
CA GLY A 476 -18.78 -33.17 56.44
C GLY A 476 -18.54 -32.24 57.64
N ASN A 477 -18.71 -32.79 58.84
CA ASN A 477 -18.51 -32.09 60.11
C ASN A 477 -17.08 -31.56 60.35
N GLN A 478 -16.09 -32.08 59.63
CA GLN A 478 -14.69 -31.60 59.64
C GLN A 478 -14.38 -30.59 58.51
N GLY A 479 -15.41 -30.01 57.87
CA GLY A 479 -15.25 -28.99 56.84
C GLY A 479 -14.88 -29.50 55.44
N THR A 480 -14.83 -30.82 55.24
CA THR A 480 -14.65 -31.40 53.89
C THR A 480 -15.93 -31.21 53.08
N VAL A 481 -15.84 -30.52 51.94
CA VAL A 481 -16.95 -30.34 50.98
C VAL A 481 -16.93 -31.48 49.96
N PHE A 482 -18.09 -32.07 49.70
CA PHE A 482 -18.28 -33.17 48.74
C PHE A 482 -19.06 -32.74 47.50
N LEU A 483 -19.99 -31.79 47.66
CA LEU A 483 -20.80 -31.23 46.58
C LEU A 483 -20.54 -29.73 46.46
N GLU A 484 -20.33 -29.28 45.23
CA GLU A 484 -20.21 -27.86 44.86
C GLU A 484 -21.30 -27.49 43.85
N ASP A 485 -21.78 -26.25 43.89
CA ASP A 485 -22.72 -25.73 42.90
C ASP A 485 -22.08 -25.79 41.51
N GLY A 486 -22.74 -26.44 40.55
CA GLY A 486 -22.13 -26.70 39.24
C GLY A 486 -22.79 -27.86 38.50
N GLY A 487 -22.17 -28.34 37.41
CA GLY A 487 -22.72 -29.47 36.66
C GLY A 487 -23.67 -29.12 35.50
N HIS A 488 -24.09 -27.85 35.39
CA HIS A 488 -24.92 -27.35 34.28
C HIS A 488 -24.10 -26.69 33.16
N LEU A 489 -22.80 -26.47 33.36
CA LEU A 489 -21.89 -25.94 32.36
C LEU A 489 -20.94 -27.04 31.89
N PHE A 490 -20.76 -27.12 30.57
CA PHE A 490 -19.84 -28.06 29.93
C PHE A 490 -18.85 -27.31 29.06
N LYS A 491 -17.59 -27.71 29.13
CA LYS A 491 -16.51 -27.24 28.26
C LYS A 491 -16.34 -28.20 27.10
N VAL A 492 -16.22 -27.65 25.90
CA VAL A 492 -15.86 -28.41 24.71
C VAL A 492 -14.40 -28.85 24.84
N VAL A 493 -14.15 -30.15 24.89
CA VAL A 493 -12.79 -30.74 24.92
C VAL A 493 -12.36 -31.29 23.57
N LYS A 494 -13.32 -31.46 22.65
CA LYS A 494 -13.06 -31.83 21.26
C LYS A 494 -14.04 -31.13 20.34
N ASP A 495 -13.54 -30.58 19.24
CA ASP A 495 -14.35 -29.93 18.21
C ASP A 495 -15.58 -30.77 17.84
N THR A 496 -16.74 -30.14 17.88
CA THR A 496 -18.04 -30.77 17.63
C THR A 496 -18.98 -29.79 16.93
N ILE A 497 -20.20 -30.23 16.61
CA ILE A 497 -21.19 -29.42 15.89
C ILE A 497 -22.43 -29.23 16.75
N LEU A 498 -23.05 -28.07 16.61
CA LEU A 498 -24.32 -27.73 17.26
C LEU A 498 -25.43 -27.81 16.21
N THR A 499 -26.22 -28.88 16.20
CA THR A 499 -27.30 -29.06 15.21
C THR A 499 -28.64 -28.58 15.75
N GLU A 500 -29.58 -28.24 14.87
CA GLU A 500 -30.93 -27.81 15.27
C GLU A 500 -31.75 -28.96 15.86
N SER A 501 -31.59 -30.17 15.33
CA SER A 501 -32.40 -31.35 15.69
C SER A 501 -31.66 -32.36 16.58
N PHE A 502 -32.44 -33.09 17.39
CA PHE A 502 -31.94 -34.18 18.24
C PHE A 502 -31.45 -35.39 17.42
N GLU A 503 -32.04 -35.65 16.26
CA GLU A 503 -31.60 -36.73 15.37
C GLU A 503 -30.53 -36.22 14.40
N LEU A 504 -29.59 -37.08 14.01
CA LEU A 504 -28.64 -36.78 12.94
C LEU A 504 -29.10 -37.47 11.65
N ASP A 505 -29.45 -36.68 10.63
CA ASP A 505 -29.77 -37.23 9.31
C ASP A 505 -28.60 -38.06 8.77
N GLY A 506 -28.85 -39.33 8.46
CA GLY A 506 -27.85 -40.28 7.94
C GLY A 506 -27.23 -41.26 8.95
N GLY A 507 -27.87 -41.46 10.12
CA GLY A 507 -27.65 -42.62 10.99
C GLY A 507 -26.24 -42.70 11.61
N GLY A 508 -25.57 -41.57 11.80
CA GLY A 508 -24.22 -41.53 12.39
C GLY A 508 -23.10 -42.07 11.50
N SER A 509 -23.33 -42.28 10.20
CA SER A 509 -22.26 -42.66 9.27
C SER A 509 -21.23 -41.53 9.13
N LYS A 510 -19.93 -41.88 9.02
CA LYS A 510 -18.84 -40.89 8.93
C LYS A 510 -19.04 -39.87 7.80
N ASP A 511 -19.61 -40.29 6.66
CA ASP A 511 -19.85 -39.41 5.51
C ASP A 511 -21.03 -38.45 5.72
N ALA A 512 -22.10 -38.89 6.39
CA ALA A 512 -23.22 -38.01 6.74
C ALA A 512 -22.83 -36.96 7.79
N THR A 513 -22.11 -37.37 8.84
CA THR A 513 -21.60 -36.46 9.87
C THR A 513 -20.59 -35.46 9.30
N ARG A 514 -19.81 -35.84 8.28
CA ARG A 514 -18.88 -34.92 7.61
C ARG A 514 -19.61 -33.83 6.81
N LYS A 515 -20.69 -34.17 6.09
CA LYS A 515 -21.50 -33.18 5.35
C LYS A 515 -22.20 -32.18 6.27
N LEU A 516 -22.72 -32.65 7.41
CA LEU A 516 -23.31 -31.77 8.44
C LEU A 516 -22.25 -30.81 9.01
N LYS A 517 -21.03 -31.29 9.23
CA LYS A 517 -19.93 -30.46 9.74
C LYS A 517 -19.57 -29.25 8.87
N ASP A 518 -19.79 -29.32 7.57
CA ASP A 518 -19.44 -28.23 6.66
C ASP A 518 -20.48 -27.09 6.66
N ASN A 519 -21.73 -27.37 7.06
CA ASN A 519 -22.85 -26.42 7.01
C ASN A 519 -23.45 -26.08 8.38
N THR A 520 -22.98 -26.69 9.46
CA THR A 520 -23.50 -26.50 10.82
C THR A 520 -22.52 -25.74 11.69
N ARG A 521 -23.03 -24.93 12.63
CA ARG A 521 -22.20 -24.25 13.62
C ARG A 521 -21.26 -25.22 14.33
N LYS A 522 -19.96 -24.90 14.31
CA LYS A 522 -18.90 -25.71 14.91
C LYS A 522 -18.47 -25.10 16.24
N LEU A 523 -18.62 -25.88 17.31
CA LEU A 523 -18.10 -25.55 18.63
C LEU A 523 -16.64 -26.01 18.72
N LYS A 524 -15.76 -25.08 19.08
CA LYS A 524 -14.31 -25.29 19.20
C LYS A 524 -13.93 -25.67 20.63
N VAL A 525 -12.82 -26.40 20.75
CA VAL A 525 -12.21 -26.70 22.05
C VAL A 525 -12.06 -25.42 22.88
N GLY A 526 -12.54 -25.46 24.12
CA GLY A 526 -12.51 -24.36 25.06
C GLY A 526 -13.81 -23.57 25.19
N GLU A 527 -14.73 -23.66 24.22
CA GLU A 527 -16.05 -23.03 24.35
C GLU A 527 -16.85 -23.65 25.51
N ILE A 528 -17.69 -22.83 26.15
CA ILE A 528 -18.56 -23.25 27.25
C ILE A 528 -20.00 -23.24 26.76
N VAL A 529 -20.72 -24.32 27.06
CA VAL A 529 -22.15 -24.46 26.80
C VAL A 529 -22.90 -24.71 28.11
N GLU A 530 -24.11 -24.20 28.19
CA GLU A 530 -25.04 -24.41 29.29
C GLU A 530 -26.11 -25.41 28.90
N VAL A 531 -26.41 -26.37 29.79
CA VAL A 531 -27.39 -27.43 29.52
C VAL A 531 -28.81 -26.84 29.48
N ARG A 532 -29.53 -27.13 28.38
CA ARG A 532 -30.98 -26.90 28.23
C ARG A 532 -31.77 -28.19 28.35
N GLU A 533 -31.23 -29.29 27.84
CA GLU A 533 -31.75 -30.64 28.08
C GLU A 533 -30.58 -31.58 28.33
N TRP A 534 -30.67 -32.36 29.40
CA TRP A 534 -29.60 -33.28 29.80
C TRP A 534 -29.31 -34.31 28.72
N ALA A 535 -28.05 -34.77 28.68
CA ALA A 535 -27.60 -35.72 27.68
C ALA A 535 -28.41 -37.02 27.72
N ARG A 536 -28.96 -37.42 26.58
CA ARG A 536 -29.63 -38.71 26.39
C ARG A 536 -29.11 -39.40 25.13
N LYS A 537 -29.26 -40.73 25.08
CA LYS A 537 -28.83 -41.52 23.95
C LYS A 537 -29.75 -41.29 22.75
N GLU A 538 -29.17 -40.99 21.60
CA GLU A 538 -29.86 -40.98 20.32
C GLU A 538 -29.75 -42.39 19.72
N GLU A 539 -30.88 -43.10 19.60
CA GLU A 539 -30.87 -44.55 19.35
C GLU A 539 -30.35 -44.93 17.96
N LYS A 540 -30.46 -44.06 16.94
CA LYS A 540 -30.02 -44.41 15.57
C LYS A 540 -28.49 -44.36 15.44
N SER A 541 -27.83 -43.34 16.01
CA SER A 541 -26.36 -43.20 15.95
C SER A 541 -25.62 -43.79 17.16
N GLY A 542 -26.31 -44.01 18.27
CA GLY A 542 -25.72 -44.40 19.55
C GLY A 542 -24.93 -43.30 20.24
N LEU A 543 -25.06 -42.05 19.80
CA LEU A 543 -24.38 -40.89 20.40
C LEU A 543 -25.16 -40.40 21.63
N MET A 544 -24.45 -39.92 22.65
CA MET A 544 -25.07 -39.14 23.73
C MET A 544 -25.18 -37.69 23.27
N ARG A 545 -26.41 -37.17 23.23
CA ARG A 545 -26.71 -35.83 22.75
C ARG A 545 -27.41 -35.01 23.82
N MET A 546 -26.99 -33.74 23.93
CA MET A 546 -27.45 -32.78 24.92
C MET A 546 -27.95 -31.53 24.21
N LYS A 547 -29.12 -31.00 24.57
CA LYS A 547 -29.54 -29.66 24.10
C LYS A 547 -28.81 -28.66 24.98
N CYS A 548 -28.13 -27.69 24.38
CA CYS A 548 -27.36 -26.70 25.10
C CYS A 548 -27.41 -25.34 24.41
N LYS A 549 -27.19 -24.29 25.19
CA LYS A 549 -26.98 -22.93 24.72
C LYS A 549 -25.51 -22.60 24.84
N ALA A 550 -24.88 -22.14 23.77
CA ALA A 550 -23.48 -21.75 23.84
C ALA A 550 -23.32 -20.35 24.45
N LYS A 551 -22.37 -20.20 25.37
CA LYS A 551 -22.11 -18.89 26.00
C LYS A 551 -21.41 -17.89 25.08
N SER A 552 -20.79 -18.34 24.00
CA SER A 552 -19.97 -17.51 23.10
C SER A 552 -20.79 -16.62 22.17
N ASP A 553 -21.98 -17.07 21.76
CA ASP A 553 -22.84 -16.38 20.79
C ASP A 553 -24.34 -16.59 21.05
N GLY A 554 -24.70 -17.25 22.16
CA GLY A 554 -26.08 -17.46 22.57
C GLY A 554 -26.86 -18.52 21.77
N MET A 555 -26.30 -19.16 20.74
CA MET A 555 -27.12 -20.10 19.95
C MET A 555 -27.39 -21.39 20.71
N THR A 556 -28.63 -21.84 20.62
CA THR A 556 -29.12 -23.11 21.18
C THR A 556 -29.13 -24.21 20.12
N GLY A 557 -28.83 -25.45 20.54
CA GLY A 557 -29.00 -26.63 19.70
C GLY A 557 -28.53 -27.90 20.39
N TRP A 558 -28.41 -28.97 19.62
CA TRP A 558 -28.00 -30.28 20.09
C TRP A 558 -26.54 -30.57 19.79
N VAL A 559 -25.80 -30.92 20.84
CA VAL A 559 -24.39 -31.28 20.75
C VAL A 559 -24.13 -32.72 21.20
N THR A 560 -23.11 -33.34 20.62
CA THR A 560 -22.63 -34.65 21.08
C THR A 560 -21.74 -34.47 22.31
N THR A 561 -22.07 -35.12 23.43
CA THR A 561 -21.25 -35.14 24.66
C THR A 561 -20.32 -36.35 24.69
N LEU A 562 -20.82 -37.51 24.28
CA LEU A 562 -20.09 -38.77 24.19
C LEU A 562 -20.38 -39.47 22.85
N GLY A 563 -19.32 -39.82 22.14
CA GLY A 563 -19.38 -40.60 20.91
C GLY A 563 -19.69 -42.08 21.14
N ASN A 564 -20.18 -42.77 20.11
CA ASN A 564 -20.52 -44.21 20.17
C ASN A 564 -19.31 -45.14 20.42
N GLN A 565 -18.09 -44.64 20.20
CA GLN A 565 -16.82 -45.31 20.54
C GLN A 565 -16.21 -44.82 21.86
N GLY A 566 -16.96 -44.09 22.69
CA GLY A 566 -16.50 -43.58 23.98
C GLY A 566 -15.63 -42.31 23.91
N THR A 567 -15.54 -41.66 22.75
CA THR A 567 -14.86 -40.36 22.64
C THR A 567 -15.65 -39.29 23.39
N VAL A 568 -15.03 -38.65 24.39
CA VAL A 568 -15.61 -37.52 25.11
C VAL A 568 -15.42 -36.23 24.29
N TYR A 569 -16.50 -35.49 24.09
CA TYR A 569 -16.49 -34.18 23.41
C TYR A 569 -16.75 -33.03 24.37
N MET A 570 -17.40 -33.30 25.50
CA MET A 570 -17.81 -32.34 26.51
C MET A 570 -17.42 -32.83 27.90
N GLU A 571 -16.83 -31.94 28.71
CA GLU A 571 -16.54 -32.19 30.13
C GLU A 571 -17.23 -31.15 31.00
N VAL A 572 -17.74 -31.57 32.15
CA VAL A 572 -18.38 -30.68 33.12
C VAL A 572 -17.33 -29.71 33.68
N VAL A 573 -17.63 -28.40 33.61
CA VAL A 573 -16.78 -27.32 34.16
C VAL A 573 -16.67 -27.44 35.67
#